data_AF-A0A4S8LFF8-F1
#
_entry.id   AF-A0A4S8LFF8-F1
#
_cell.length_a   1.000
_cell.length_b   1.000
_cell.length_c   1.000
_cell.angle_alpha   90.00
_cell.angle_beta   90.00
_cell.angle_gamma   90.00
#
_symmetry.space_group_name_H-M   'P 1'
#
loop_
_entity.id
_entity.type
_entity.pdbx_description
1 polymer ?
#
loop_
_entity_poly.entity_id
_entity_poly.type
_entity_poly.pdbx_seq_one_letter_code
_entity_poly.pdbx_strand_id
1 'polypeptide(L)' 'PAIHAAVSIAKKTLNRYYDKTDHSEVYRIAMILHPRHKLSYFESAGWDKEWIDTANGICREEFERKYKG' A
#
# COMPACT_ATOMS: atom_id res chain seq x y z
N PRO A 1 -28.27 -13.87 -4.88
CA PRO A 1 -28.08 -13.80 -3.41
C PRO A 1 -26.76 -14.44 -2.93
N ALA A 2 -26.50 -15.71 -3.23
CA ALA A 2 -25.31 -16.43 -2.75
C ALA A 2 -23.97 -15.86 -3.29
N ILE A 3 -23.94 -15.42 -4.55
CA ILE A 3 -22.72 -14.83 -5.14
C ILE A 3 -22.32 -13.53 -4.42
N HIS A 4 -23.26 -12.63 -4.13
CA HIS A 4 -22.98 -11.40 -3.40
C HIS A 4 -22.50 -11.66 -1.97
N ALA A 5 -23.05 -12.67 -1.30
CA ALA A 5 -22.61 -13.09 0.02
C ALA A 5 -21.16 -13.63 -0.02
N ALA A 6 -20.85 -14.49 -0.99
CA ALA A 6 -19.50 -15.02 -1.19
C ALA A 6 -18.47 -13.92 -1.49
N VAL A 7 -18.80 -12.98 -2.38
CA VAL A 7 -17.92 -11.83 -2.70
C VAL A 7 -17.70 -10.93 -1.48
N SER A 8 -18.75 -10.69 -0.68
CA SER A 8 -18.63 -9.88 0.54
C SER A 8 -17.73 -10.53 1.59
N ILE A 9 -17.82 -11.84 1.75
CA ILE A 9 -16.94 -12.60 2.67
C ILE A 9 -15.51 -12.58 2.14
N ALA A 10 -15.29 -12.84 0.85
CA ALA A 10 -13.96 -12.80 0.24
C ALA A 10 -13.30 -11.42 0.41
N LYS A 11 -14.04 -10.33 0.17
CA LYS A 11 -13.55 -8.96 0.40
C LYS A 11 -13.19 -8.72 1.87
N LYS A 12 -14.02 -9.15 2.83
CA LYS A 12 -13.71 -9.03 4.27
C LYS A 12 -12.44 -9.78 4.65
N THR A 13 -12.28 -10.99 4.11
CA THR A 13 -11.08 -11.81 4.32
C THR A 13 -9.84 -11.12 3.75
N LEU A 14 -9.90 -10.67 2.49
CA LEU A 14 -8.81 -9.92 1.86
C LEU A 14 -8.47 -8.67 2.66
N ASN A 15 -9.47 -7.85 3.00
CA ASN A 15 -9.27 -6.66 3.82
C ASN A 15 -8.58 -7.02 5.15
N ARG A 16 -8.97 -8.08 5.86
CA ARG A 16 -8.32 -8.49 7.12
C ARG A 16 -6.83 -8.83 6.95
N TYR A 17 -6.46 -9.45 5.83
CA TYR A 17 -5.06 -9.76 5.53
C TYR A 17 -4.30 -8.49 5.10
N TYR A 18 -4.89 -7.70 4.21
CA TYR A 18 -4.27 -6.49 3.68
C TYR A 18 -4.23 -5.33 4.66
N ASP A 19 -5.12 -5.23 5.66
CA ASP A 19 -5.07 -4.21 6.72
C ASP A 19 -3.73 -4.33 7.47
N LYS A 20 -3.31 -5.56 7.76
CA LYS A 20 -2.01 -5.84 8.40
C LYS A 20 -0.83 -5.59 7.47
N THR A 21 -1.02 -5.75 6.16
CA THR A 21 0.02 -5.50 5.14
C THR A 21 0.12 -4.02 4.78
N ASP A 22 -0.96 -3.26 4.84
CA ASP A 22 -0.97 -1.80 4.69
C ASP A 22 -0.33 -1.12 5.89
N HIS A 23 -0.29 -1.75 7.07
CA HIS A 23 0.56 -1.34 8.18
C HIS A 23 2.03 -1.77 8.02
N SER A 24 2.36 -2.62 7.04
CA SER A 24 3.73 -3.02 6.77
C SER A 24 4.42 -1.98 5.90
N GLU A 25 5.35 -1.24 6.47
CA GLU A 25 6.24 -0.30 5.78
C GLU A 25 6.89 -0.95 4.54
N VAL A 26 7.22 -2.25 4.63
CA VAL A 26 7.82 -3.03 3.55
C VAL A 26 6.93 -3.10 2.30
N TYR A 27 5.62 -3.31 2.47
CA TYR A 27 4.69 -3.39 1.33
C TYR A 27 4.54 -2.02 0.64
N ARG A 28 4.43 -0.95 1.44
CA ARG A 28 4.38 0.42 0.93
C ARG A 28 5.63 0.74 0.12
N ILE A 29 6.80 0.44 0.66
CA ILE A 29 8.10 0.66 0.00
C ILE A 29 8.23 -0.16 -1.28
N ALA A 30 7.87 -1.45 -1.25
CA ALA A 30 7.95 -2.31 -2.43
C ALA A 30 7.11 -1.80 -3.60
N MET A 31 5.90 -1.32 -3.32
CA MET A 31 5.01 -0.74 -4.33
C MET A 31 5.52 0.61 -4.86
N ILE A 32 6.06 1.47 -3.98
CA ILE A 32 6.66 2.76 -4.37
C ILE A 32 7.91 2.57 -5.23
N LEU A 33 8.71 1.54 -4.95
CA LEU A 33 9.91 1.22 -5.73
C LEU A 33 9.60 0.46 -7.03
N HIS A 34 8.33 0.12 -7.28
CA HIS A 34 7.94 -0.59 -8.50
C HIS A 34 8.21 0.28 -9.74
N PRO A 35 9.08 -0.16 -10.67
CA PRO A 35 9.64 0.71 -11.71
C PRO A 35 8.60 1.30 -12.68
N ARG A 36 7.51 0.58 -12.90
CA ARG A 36 6.42 0.99 -13.81
C ARG A 36 5.39 1.92 -13.15
N HIS A 37 5.24 1.86 -11.84
CA HIS A 37 4.03 2.31 -11.16
C HIS A 37 4.32 3.40 -10.13
N LYS A 38 5.36 3.22 -9.31
CA LYS A 38 5.82 4.20 -8.32
C LYS A 38 4.64 4.82 -7.54
N LEU A 39 4.68 6.12 -7.29
CA LEU A 39 3.58 6.86 -6.66
C LEU A 39 2.36 7.02 -7.57
N SER A 40 2.56 7.09 -8.89
CA SER A 40 1.48 7.33 -9.87
C SER A 40 0.38 6.26 -9.86
N TYR A 41 0.70 5.03 -9.45
CA TYR A 41 -0.31 3.99 -9.26
C TYR A 41 -1.32 4.36 -8.17
N PHE A 42 -0.87 4.87 -7.03
CA PHE A 42 -1.75 5.21 -5.92
C PHE A 42 -2.61 6.43 -6.24
N GLU A 43 -2.03 7.42 -6.92
CA GLU A 43 -2.75 8.58 -7.44
C GLU A 43 -3.86 8.14 -8.42
N SER A 44 -3.52 7.26 -9.37
CA SER A 44 -4.47 6.74 -10.36
C SER A 44 -5.53 5.82 -9.75
N ALA A 45 -5.19 5.11 -8.67
CA ALA A 45 -6.10 4.26 -7.93
C ALA A 45 -7.02 5.04 -6.97
N GLY A 46 -6.86 6.36 -6.87
CA GLY A 46 -7.70 7.23 -6.05
C GLY A 46 -7.45 7.08 -4.55
N TRP A 47 -6.23 6.74 -4.16
CA TRP A 47 -5.86 6.65 -2.74
C TRP A 47 -5.74 8.05 -2.13
N ASP A 48 -5.92 8.13 -0.81
CA ASP A 48 -5.82 9.40 -0.10
C ASP A 48 -4.41 10.00 -0.25
N LYS A 49 -4.37 11.29 -0.58
CA LYS A 49 -3.11 12.01 -0.78
C LYS A 49 -2.26 12.03 0.49
N GLU A 50 -2.88 12.19 1.67
CA GLU A 50 -2.18 12.17 2.95
C GLU A 50 -1.51 10.81 3.19
N TRP A 51 -2.18 9.73 2.79
CA TRP A 51 -1.63 8.38 2.87
C TRP A 51 -0.43 8.22 1.91
N ILE A 52 -0.54 8.71 0.68
CA ILE A 52 0.54 8.63 -0.33
C ILE A 52 1.78 9.39 0.15
N ASP A 53 1.58 10.61 0.68
CA ASP A 53 2.65 11.44 1.21
C ASP A 53 3.34 10.77 2.41
N THR A 54 2.56 10.18 3.32
CA THR A 54 3.07 9.41 4.46
C THR A 54 3.90 8.21 4.00
N ALA A 55 3.41 7.43 3.04
CA ALA A 55 4.10 6.26 2.51
C ALA A 55 5.42 6.63 1.82
N ASN A 56 5.44 7.74 1.08
CA ASN A 56 6.65 8.28 0.46
C ASN A 56 7.66 8.77 1.51
N GLY A 57 7.20 9.41 2.59
CA GLY A 57 8.02 9.82 3.73
C GLY A 57 8.75 8.64 4.38
N ILE A 58 8.01 7.60 4.75
CA ILE A 58 8.56 6.35 5.30
C ILE A 58 9.61 5.75 4.36
N CYS A 59 9.33 5.69 3.05
CA CYS A 59 10.27 5.16 2.08
C CYS A 59 11.60 5.94 2.04
N ARG A 60 11.54 7.27 2.15
CA ARG A 60 12.73 8.12 2.19
C ARG A 60 13.49 7.94 3.50
N GLU A 61 12.80 7.96 4.63
CA GLU A 61 13.41 7.76 5.95
C GLU A 61 14.14 6.42 6.04
N GLU A 62 13.54 5.34 5.53
CA GLU A 62 14.16 4.02 5.46
C GLU A 62 15.41 4.00 4.58
N PHE A 63 15.38 4.70 3.44
CA PHE A 63 16.54 4.84 2.57
C PHE A 63 17.67 5.61 3.26
N GLU A 64 17.36 6.75 3.86
CA GLU A 64 18.31 7.58 4.59
C GLU A 64 18.96 6.81 5.75
N ARG A 65 18.14 6.09 6.52
CA ARG A 65 18.60 5.29 7.66
C ARG A 65 19.56 4.16 7.26
N LYS A 66 19.32 3.49 6.13
CA LYS A 66 20.05 2.27 5.75
C LYS A 66 21.15 2.47 4.72
N TYR A 67 21.05 3.48 3.87
CA TYR A 67 21.88 3.59 2.67
C TYR A 67 22.59 4.93 2.51
N LYS A 68 22.17 5.99 3.21
CA LYS A 68 22.81 7.32 3.09
C LYS A 68 23.93 7.51 4.13
N GLY A 69 24.84 6.54 4.19
CA GLY A 69 26.11 6.62 4.90
C GLY A 69 27.19 7.26 4.03
#